data_AF-A0A7J7MUG9-F1
#
_entry.id   AF-A0A7J7MUG9-F1
#
_cell.length_a   1.000
_cell.length_b   1.000
_cell.length_c   1.000
_cell.angle_alpha   90.00
_cell.angle_beta   90.00
_cell.angle_gamma   90.00
#
_symmetry.space_group_name_H-M   'P 1'
#
loop_
_entity.id
_entity.type
_entity.pdbx_description
1 polymer ?
#
loop_
_entity_poly.entity_id
_entity_poly.type
_entity_poly.pdbx_seq_one_letter_code
_entity_poly.pdbx_strand_id
1 'polypeptide(L)'
;RISARRFASSEEGEALAVLEGILWDKKRRIPKVYIETDVEAIVTFCRTGGAAISCTSKAILQDCLALFSSFVNIDICYVPRSANIVAHALASRTVGNNYNWSWRAVSNTIISDTNMRIKEHDSPPTIIPTSPIDFDHTPSYCEENVYMLCKKLMKNGVANEDGSDLFVVFISNENNQIPLWHQKSSARADGLVLWDYHLICIQRKKEENTVQVWDLDSNLPLPSPLKQYVSEAIRPSFQLYSGYQRLFRVVHAPVFLCHFASDRRHMKDSDGTWIAQPPPYEPIVAEDGDVHNLNEYIKFSTAEVLNVENDTVDCDFSEKMGVVVREGQFEDFFNRLPC
;
A
#
# COMPACT_ATOMS: atom_id res chain seq x y z
N ARG A 1 16.41 6.26 3.11
CA ARG A 1 15.59 7.50 3.08
C ARG A 1 14.86 7.54 4.41
N ILE A 2 15.03 8.57 5.25
CA ILE A 2 14.31 8.66 6.53
C ILE A 2 13.13 9.62 6.30
N SER A 3 11.99 9.11 5.84
CA SER A 3 10.76 9.91 5.74
C SER A 3 10.19 10.13 7.14
N ALA A 4 9.60 11.29 7.40
CA ALA A 4 8.96 11.61 8.67
C ALA A 4 7.84 10.62 8.99
N ARG A 5 8.18 9.57 9.75
CA ARG A 5 7.24 8.83 10.57
C ARG A 5 6.98 9.66 11.83
N ARG A 6 5.76 9.61 12.36
CA ARG A 6 5.59 9.74 13.81
C ARG A 6 6.13 8.43 14.39
N PHE A 7 7.40 8.44 14.78
CA PHE A 7 8.01 7.31 15.47
C PHE A 7 7.32 7.14 16.83
N ALA A 8 7.08 5.90 17.28
CA ALA A 8 6.59 5.68 18.63
C ALA A 8 7.64 6.10 19.68
N SER A 9 8.93 6.11 19.29
CA SER A 9 10.05 6.64 20.06
C SER A 9 11.23 7.05 19.17
N SER A 10 12.11 7.91 19.68
CA SER A 10 13.39 8.26 19.00
C SER A 10 14.26 7.03 18.74
N GLU A 11 14.17 6.00 19.58
CA GLU A 11 14.88 4.73 19.45
C GLU A 11 14.42 3.96 18.20
N GLU A 12 13.10 3.90 17.96
CA GLU A 12 12.54 3.20 16.81
C GLU A 12 12.97 3.85 15.49
N GLY A 13 12.99 5.18 15.44
CA GLY A 13 13.43 5.92 14.26
C GLY A 13 14.89 5.65 13.90
N GLU A 14 15.76 5.53 14.90
CA GLU A 14 17.17 5.22 14.71
C GLU A 14 17.40 3.76 14.32
N ALA A 15 16.66 2.81 14.91
CA ALA A 15 16.73 1.39 14.50
C ALA A 15 16.35 1.20 13.02
N LEU A 16 15.33 1.94 12.55
CA LEU A 16 14.93 1.95 11.14
C LEU A 16 15.96 2.62 10.24
N ALA A 17 16.58 3.71 10.69
CA ALA A 17 17.64 4.38 9.95
C ALA A 17 18.81 3.43 9.69
N VAL A 18 19.20 2.65 10.70
CA VAL A 18 20.21 1.59 10.59
C VAL A 18 19.79 0.53 9.58
N LEU A 19 18.57 0.00 9.68
CA LEU A 19 18.05 -1.02 8.74
C LEU A 19 18.08 -0.54 7.28
N GLU A 20 17.57 0.67 7.04
CA GLU A 20 17.52 1.26 5.70
C GLU A 20 18.92 1.52 5.14
N GLY A 21 19.88 1.93 5.98
CA GLY A 21 21.28 2.07 5.61
C GLY A 21 21.88 0.74 5.13
N ILE A 22 21.69 -0.32 5.91
CA ILE A 22 22.19 -1.68 5.60
C ILE A 22 21.59 -2.20 4.30
N LEU A 23 20.28 -2.05 4.10
CA LEU A 23 19.61 -2.47 2.86
C LEU A 23 20.16 -1.74 1.64
N TRP A 24 20.45 -0.45 1.78
CA TRP A 24 21.03 0.35 0.72
C TRP A 24 22.47 -0.07 0.39
N ASP A 25 23.29 -0.34 1.39
CA ASP A 25 24.66 -0.84 1.21
C ASP A 25 24.69 -2.24 0.59
N LYS A 26 23.77 -3.12 1.01
CA LYS A 26 23.59 -4.45 0.43
C LYS A 26 23.21 -4.38 -1.04
N LYS A 27 22.26 -3.50 -1.40
CA LYS A 27 21.85 -3.27 -2.80
C LYS A 27 23.02 -2.80 -3.67
N ARG A 28 23.96 -2.05 -3.09
CA ARG A 28 25.17 -1.55 -3.76
C ARG A 28 26.35 -2.51 -3.70
N ARG A 29 26.19 -3.68 -3.07
CA ARG A 29 27.24 -4.68 -2.88
C ARG A 29 28.49 -4.10 -2.23
N ILE A 30 28.32 -3.18 -1.27
CA ILE A 30 29.43 -2.61 -0.52
C ILE A 30 29.96 -3.70 0.43
N PRO A 31 31.24 -4.11 0.33
CA PRO A 31 31.74 -5.26 1.08
C PRO A 31 32.09 -4.94 2.53
N LYS A 32 32.44 -3.67 2.81
CA LYS A 32 32.84 -3.18 4.14
C LYS A 32 31.98 -1.99 4.55
N VAL A 33 31.29 -2.11 5.66
CA VAL A 33 30.33 -1.11 6.16
C VAL A 33 30.69 -0.74 7.60
N TYR A 34 30.73 0.56 7.90
CA TYR A 34 30.81 1.08 9.26
C TYR A 34 29.55 1.89 9.54
N ILE A 35 28.81 1.49 10.57
CA ILE A 35 27.57 2.12 10.99
C ILE A 35 27.85 2.95 12.24
N GLU A 36 27.54 4.23 12.18
CA GLU A 36 27.65 5.15 13.31
C GLU A 36 26.24 5.54 13.76
N THR A 37 25.96 5.42 15.07
CA THR A 37 24.69 5.85 15.67
C THR A 37 24.94 6.56 16.99
N ASP A 38 24.11 7.54 17.31
CA ASP A 38 24.13 8.25 18.60
C ASP A 38 23.19 7.63 19.65
N VAL A 39 22.70 6.41 19.40
CA VAL A 39 21.92 5.61 20.35
C VAL A 39 22.74 4.43 20.86
N GLU A 40 23.31 4.58 22.05
CA GLU A 40 24.17 3.55 22.68
C GLU A 40 23.45 2.20 22.83
N ALA A 41 22.15 2.21 23.18
CA ALA A 41 21.35 0.99 23.35
C ALA A 41 21.35 0.12 22.08
N ILE A 42 21.21 0.73 20.89
CA ILE A 42 21.23 0.01 19.60
C ILE A 42 22.58 -0.68 19.40
N VAL A 43 23.68 0.01 19.71
CA VAL A 43 25.04 -0.55 19.61
C VAL A 43 25.21 -1.71 20.57
N THR A 44 24.76 -1.57 21.83
CA THR A 44 24.82 -2.63 22.83
C THR A 44 24.03 -3.86 22.39
N PHE A 45 22.82 -3.68 21.86
CA PHE A 45 21.98 -4.77 21.35
C PHE A 45 22.66 -5.50 20.19
N CYS A 46 23.18 -4.77 19.20
CA CYS A 46 23.83 -5.38 18.04
C CYS A 46 25.13 -6.11 18.39
N ARG A 47 25.85 -5.69 19.44
CA ARG A 47 27.13 -6.31 19.84
C ARG A 47 26.97 -7.47 20.82
N THR A 48 26.03 -7.36 21.76
CA THR A 48 25.93 -8.29 22.91
C THR A 48 24.61 -9.03 23.00
N GLY A 49 23.63 -8.71 22.15
CA GLY A 49 22.29 -9.29 22.16
C GLY A 49 21.40 -8.84 23.32
N GLY A 50 21.91 -8.01 24.24
CA GLY A 50 21.20 -7.55 25.43
C GLY A 50 21.13 -6.03 25.52
N ALA A 51 19.91 -5.47 25.53
CA ALA A 51 19.68 -4.05 25.83
C ALA A 51 18.23 -3.79 26.28
N ALA A 52 18.03 -2.73 27.08
CA ALA A 52 16.72 -2.22 27.47
C ALA A 52 16.10 -1.40 26.33
N ILE A 53 15.64 -2.13 25.30
CA ILE A 53 15.04 -1.60 24.06
C ILE A 53 13.61 -2.12 23.94
N SER A 54 12.74 -1.34 23.31
CA SER A 54 11.35 -1.72 23.01
C SER A 54 11.26 -3.00 22.16
N CYS A 55 10.16 -3.74 22.27
CA CYS A 55 9.96 -4.97 21.48
C CYS A 55 9.95 -4.69 19.96
N THR A 56 9.39 -3.56 19.53
CA THR A 56 9.39 -3.11 18.14
C THR A 56 10.80 -2.85 17.62
N SER A 57 11.61 -2.08 18.34
CA SER A 57 13.01 -1.83 17.96
C SER A 57 13.85 -3.10 17.99
N LYS A 58 13.58 -4.04 18.91
CA LYS A 58 14.26 -5.35 18.94
C LYS A 58 14.02 -6.16 17.67
N ALA A 59 12.78 -6.21 17.16
CA ALA A 59 12.47 -6.91 15.92
C ALA A 59 13.24 -6.32 14.72
N ILE A 60 13.25 -4.99 14.61
CA ILE A 60 14.00 -4.27 13.55
C ILE A 60 15.50 -4.56 13.64
N LEU A 61 16.07 -4.56 14.84
CA LEU A 61 17.49 -4.84 15.03
C LEU A 61 17.85 -6.31 14.80
N GLN A 62 16.92 -7.25 15.03
CA GLN A 62 17.10 -8.65 14.65
C GLN A 62 17.20 -8.81 13.13
N ASP A 63 16.40 -8.08 12.35
CA ASP A 63 16.53 -8.03 10.89
C ASP A 63 17.88 -7.45 10.47
N CYS A 64 18.35 -6.39 11.15
CA CYS A 64 19.68 -5.83 10.91
C CYS A 64 20.79 -6.88 11.14
N LEU A 65 20.73 -7.63 12.24
CA LEU A 65 21.69 -8.69 12.56
C LEU A 65 21.66 -9.83 11.53
N ALA A 66 20.48 -10.21 11.04
CA ALA A 66 20.37 -11.19 9.96
C ALA A 66 21.08 -10.69 8.69
N LEU A 67 20.96 -9.39 8.38
CA LEU A 67 21.63 -8.77 7.25
C LEU A 67 23.14 -8.59 7.43
N PHE A 68 23.64 -8.44 8.67
CA PHE A 68 25.08 -8.33 8.95
C PHE A 68 25.87 -9.52 8.42
N SER A 69 25.27 -10.72 8.45
CA SER A 69 25.87 -11.94 7.90
C SER A 69 26.17 -11.86 6.38
N SER A 70 25.54 -10.93 5.67
CA SER A 70 25.75 -10.74 4.22
C SER A 70 26.91 -9.80 3.85
N PHE A 71 27.61 -9.24 4.83
CA PHE A 71 28.76 -8.35 4.63
C PHE A 71 30.07 -9.02 5.02
N VAL A 72 31.15 -8.68 4.31
CA VAL A 72 32.50 -9.22 4.59
C VAL A 72 33.04 -8.63 5.90
N ASN A 73 32.77 -7.35 6.13
CA ASN A 73 33.13 -6.67 7.36
C ASN A 73 32.09 -5.59 7.66
N ILE A 74 31.40 -5.74 8.78
CA ILE A 74 30.43 -4.78 9.26
C ILE A 74 30.71 -4.51 10.74
N ASP A 75 30.79 -3.25 11.11
CA ASP A 75 30.92 -2.81 12.49
C ASP A 75 29.92 -1.69 12.74
N ILE A 76 29.42 -1.64 13.97
CA ILE A 76 28.50 -0.62 14.45
C ILE A 76 29.09 0.00 15.70
N CYS A 77 29.22 1.32 15.73
CA CYS A 77 29.79 2.04 16.87
C CYS A 77 28.91 3.20 17.32
N TYR A 78 29.07 3.55 18.59
CA TYR A 78 28.45 4.72 19.18
C TYR A 78 29.28 5.96 18.86
N VAL A 79 28.61 7.03 18.43
CA VAL A 79 29.19 8.35 18.30
C VAL A 79 28.35 9.37 19.09
N PRO A 80 28.97 10.34 19.78
CA PRO A 80 28.19 11.39 20.44
C PRO A 80 27.35 12.17 19.42
N ARG A 81 26.17 12.63 19.81
CA ARG A 81 25.24 13.37 18.92
C ARG A 81 25.86 14.60 18.25
N SER A 82 26.87 15.20 18.88
CA SER A 82 27.67 16.29 18.30
C SER A 82 28.54 15.88 17.12
N ALA A 83 28.79 14.58 16.91
CA ALA A 83 29.46 14.01 15.75
C ALA A 83 28.46 13.52 14.69
N ASN A 84 27.24 13.13 15.08
CA ASN A 84 26.19 12.67 14.18
C ASN A 84 25.31 13.81 13.59
N ILE A 85 25.85 15.04 13.47
CA ILE A 85 25.07 16.24 13.11
C ILE A 85 24.47 16.12 11.71
N VAL A 86 25.17 15.48 10.77
CA VAL A 86 24.71 15.35 9.38
C VAL A 86 23.47 14.45 9.31
N ALA A 87 23.52 13.25 9.88
CA ALA A 87 22.36 12.34 9.92
C ALA A 87 21.21 12.96 10.71
N HIS A 88 21.50 13.61 11.84
CA HIS A 88 20.50 14.29 12.66
C HIS A 88 19.81 15.44 11.91
N ALA A 89 20.56 16.27 11.19
CA ALA A 89 20.02 17.38 10.39
C ALA A 89 19.17 16.86 9.21
N LEU A 90 19.56 15.74 8.60
CA LEU A 90 18.80 15.09 7.54
C LEU A 90 17.47 14.53 8.05
N ALA A 91 17.49 13.83 9.19
CA ALA A 91 16.29 13.31 9.83
C ALA A 91 15.36 14.45 10.31
N SER A 92 15.92 15.55 10.82
CA SER A 92 15.13 16.69 11.30
C SER A 92 14.50 17.50 10.15
N ARG A 93 15.12 17.53 8.96
CA ARG A 93 14.59 18.24 7.79
C ARG A 93 13.49 17.50 7.03
N THR A 94 13.30 16.21 7.32
CA THR A 94 12.15 15.47 6.79
C THR A 94 10.92 15.61 7.70
N VAL A 95 11.10 15.97 8.98
CA VAL A 95 10.03 16.34 9.90
C VAL A 95 9.51 17.74 9.57
N GLY A 96 8.49 17.82 8.71
CA GLY A 96 7.73 19.05 8.47
C GLY A 96 7.85 19.68 7.07
N ASN A 97 8.43 19.00 6.08
CA ASN A 97 8.49 19.53 4.71
C ASN A 97 8.18 18.46 3.64
N ASN A 98 7.18 18.76 2.79
CA ASN A 98 6.70 17.94 1.66
C ASN A 98 7.63 17.97 0.42
N TYR A 99 8.94 18.06 0.60
CA TYR A 99 9.89 18.08 -0.52
C TYR A 99 10.63 16.75 -0.66
N ASN A 100 10.73 16.29 -1.91
CA ASN A 100 11.34 15.01 -2.27
C ASN A 100 12.83 15.21 -2.56
N TRP A 101 13.70 14.90 -1.59
CA TRP A 101 15.15 14.98 -1.78
C TRP A 101 15.69 13.65 -2.33
N SER A 102 16.48 13.72 -3.40
CA SER A 102 17.18 12.56 -3.97
C SER A 102 18.69 12.69 -3.72
N TRP A 103 19.31 11.59 -3.31
CA TRP A 103 20.75 11.52 -3.12
C TRP A 103 21.44 11.43 -4.48
N ARG A 104 22.12 12.50 -4.90
CA ARG A 104 23.19 12.39 -5.91
C ARG A 104 24.52 12.28 -5.17
N ALA A 105 25.36 11.36 -5.61
CA ALA A 105 26.71 11.23 -5.06
C ALA A 105 27.42 12.57 -5.20
N VAL A 106 27.83 13.16 -4.08
CA VAL A 106 28.73 14.32 -4.10
C VAL A 106 30.14 13.75 -4.14
N SER A 107 30.88 14.09 -5.20
CA SER A 107 32.34 13.92 -5.24
C SER A 107 32.96 14.60 -4.01
N ASN A 108 34.05 14.04 -3.46
CA ASN A 108 34.71 14.43 -2.21
C ASN A 108 35.28 15.86 -2.13
N THR A 109 34.78 16.83 -2.90
CA THR A 109 35.39 18.18 -2.98
C THR A 109 34.45 19.37 -2.95
N ILE A 110 33.17 19.25 -2.55
CA ILE A 110 32.31 20.45 -2.45
C ILE A 110 31.44 20.40 -1.19
N ILE A 111 32.04 20.79 -0.06
CA ILE A 111 31.35 21.52 1.01
C ILE A 111 31.88 22.95 0.93
N SER A 112 31.31 23.73 0.02
CA SER A 112 31.21 25.18 0.10
C SER A 112 30.33 25.65 -1.05
N ASP A 113 29.44 26.58 -0.70
CA ASP A 113 28.76 27.52 -1.59
C ASP A 113 27.42 27.11 -2.23
N THR A 114 26.43 27.81 -1.70
CA THR A 114 25.08 28.10 -2.19
C THR A 114 25.05 28.65 -3.63
N ASN A 115 24.00 28.24 -4.37
CA ASN A 115 23.49 28.71 -5.67
C ASN A 115 23.97 27.95 -6.93
N MET A 116 23.06 27.22 -7.61
CA MET A 116 22.71 27.47 -9.02
C MET A 116 21.63 26.54 -9.61
N ARG A 117 21.00 27.08 -10.67
CA ARG A 117 19.76 26.76 -11.39
C ARG A 117 19.77 25.49 -12.24
N ILE A 118 18.58 24.92 -12.44
CA ILE A 118 18.23 23.81 -13.34
C ILE A 118 18.23 24.26 -14.81
N LYS A 119 18.66 23.39 -15.73
CA LYS A 119 18.24 23.39 -17.14
C LYS A 119 17.80 21.97 -17.53
N GLU A 120 16.54 21.85 -17.97
CA GLU A 120 15.96 20.66 -18.59
C GLU A 120 16.18 20.68 -20.12
N HIS A 121 16.23 19.51 -20.74
CA HIS A 121 16.24 19.36 -22.19
C HIS A 121 15.16 18.33 -22.59
N ASP A 122 14.16 18.81 -23.32
CA ASP A 122 13.01 18.08 -23.85
C ASP A 122 13.33 17.24 -25.09
N SER A 123 12.58 16.16 -25.27
CA SER A 123 12.22 15.59 -26.58
C SER A 123 10.84 14.91 -26.47
N PRO A 124 9.89 15.15 -27.40
CA PRO A 124 8.48 14.85 -27.18
C PRO A 124 8.09 13.42 -27.64
N PRO A 125 7.16 12.74 -26.95
CA PRO A 125 6.47 11.60 -27.52
C PRO A 125 5.16 12.03 -28.22
N THR A 126 4.87 11.31 -29.30
CA THR A 126 3.70 11.37 -30.18
C THR A 126 2.38 11.34 -29.41
N ILE A 127 1.48 12.29 -29.71
CA ILE A 127 0.16 12.46 -29.10
C ILE A 127 -0.85 11.53 -29.80
N ILE A 128 -1.37 10.55 -29.06
CA ILE A 128 -2.66 9.91 -29.36
C ILE A 128 -3.70 10.63 -28.49
N PRO A 129 -4.81 11.15 -29.05
CA PRO A 129 -5.81 11.85 -28.25
C PRO A 129 -6.73 10.83 -27.58
N THR A 130 -6.40 10.43 -26.36
CA THR A 130 -7.38 9.97 -25.38
C THR A 130 -7.46 11.03 -24.30
N SER A 131 -8.55 11.79 -24.24
CA SER A 131 -8.83 12.57 -23.04
C SER A 131 -8.81 11.58 -21.86
N PRO A 132 -7.98 11.78 -20.82
CA PRO A 132 -8.01 10.91 -19.66
C PRO A 132 -9.44 10.95 -19.10
N ILE A 133 -10.06 9.78 -18.92
CA ILE A 133 -11.31 9.70 -18.18
C ILE A 133 -10.97 10.19 -16.78
N ASP A 134 -11.42 11.40 -16.45
CA ASP A 134 -11.28 11.94 -15.11
C ASP A 134 -12.18 11.12 -14.19
N PHE A 135 -11.66 10.59 -13.08
CA PHE A 135 -12.44 9.82 -12.12
C PHE A 135 -12.53 10.63 -10.84
N ASP A 136 -13.76 10.85 -10.37
CA ASP A 136 -13.99 11.51 -9.09
C ASP A 136 -13.38 10.64 -7.99
N HIS A 137 -12.40 11.19 -7.27
CA HIS A 137 -11.64 10.47 -6.24
C HIS A 137 -11.61 11.29 -4.96
N THR A 138 -12.01 10.66 -3.86
CA THR A 138 -11.89 11.21 -2.51
C THR A 138 -10.98 10.29 -1.70
N PRO A 139 -9.78 10.73 -1.29
CA PRO A 139 -8.88 9.91 -0.49
C PRO A 139 -9.56 9.38 0.78
N SER A 140 -9.28 8.12 1.14
CA SER A 140 -9.86 7.40 2.29
C SER A 140 -11.33 7.00 2.17
N TYR A 141 -11.97 7.21 1.01
CA TYR A 141 -13.32 6.73 0.71
C TYR A 141 -13.29 5.77 -0.49
N CYS A 142 -12.38 4.78 -0.44
CA CYS A 142 -12.15 3.83 -1.54
C CYS A 142 -13.43 3.07 -1.94
N GLU A 143 -14.31 2.82 -0.97
CA GLU A 143 -15.62 2.20 -1.13
C GLU A 143 -16.58 3.02 -1.99
N GLU A 144 -16.64 4.34 -1.78
CA GLU A 144 -17.46 5.22 -2.61
C GLU A 144 -16.79 5.53 -3.95
N ASN A 145 -15.45 5.62 -3.96
CA ASN A 145 -14.68 5.80 -5.19
C ASN A 145 -14.91 4.64 -6.16
N VAL A 146 -14.87 3.39 -5.67
CA VAL A 146 -15.14 2.20 -6.49
C VAL A 146 -16.62 2.13 -6.92
N TYR A 147 -17.55 2.50 -6.04
CA TYR A 147 -18.97 2.60 -6.40
C TYR A 147 -19.20 3.56 -7.59
N MET A 148 -18.62 4.77 -7.51
CA MET A 148 -18.73 5.76 -8.58
C MET A 148 -17.97 5.36 -9.84
N LEU A 149 -16.82 4.70 -9.68
CA LEU A 149 -16.03 4.15 -10.78
C LEU A 149 -16.83 3.13 -11.58
N CYS A 150 -17.48 2.15 -10.94
CA CYS A 150 -18.33 1.17 -11.64
C CYS A 150 -19.42 1.87 -12.48
N LYS A 151 -20.15 2.82 -11.88
CA LYS A 151 -21.17 3.61 -12.61
C LYS A 151 -20.58 4.37 -13.80
N LYS A 152 -19.38 4.93 -13.65
CA LYS A 152 -18.70 5.71 -14.71
C LYS A 152 -18.20 4.81 -15.84
N LEU A 153 -17.68 3.63 -15.53
CA LEU A 153 -17.26 2.63 -16.52
C LEU A 153 -18.44 2.13 -17.35
N MET A 154 -19.58 1.84 -16.72
CA MET A 154 -20.82 1.44 -17.39
C MET A 154 -21.34 2.57 -18.28
N LYS A 155 -21.45 3.79 -17.73
CA LYS A 155 -21.96 4.96 -18.47
C LYS A 155 -21.13 5.33 -19.69
N ASN A 156 -19.81 5.13 -19.64
CA ASN A 156 -18.90 5.47 -20.73
C ASN A 156 -18.69 4.33 -21.74
N GLY A 157 -19.39 3.20 -21.57
CA GLY A 157 -19.24 2.03 -22.45
C GLY A 157 -17.89 1.33 -22.34
N VAL A 158 -17.15 1.55 -21.25
CA VAL A 158 -15.91 0.82 -20.97
C VAL A 158 -16.24 -0.58 -20.43
N ALA A 159 -17.28 -0.66 -19.60
CA ALA A 159 -17.90 -1.88 -19.08
C ALA A 159 -19.27 -2.10 -19.73
N ASN A 160 -19.83 -3.31 -19.54
CA ASN A 160 -21.18 -3.63 -19.99
C ASN A 160 -22.20 -2.69 -19.32
N GLU A 161 -23.29 -2.37 -20.01
CA GLU A 161 -24.32 -1.45 -19.52
C GLU A 161 -24.95 -1.91 -18.20
N ASP A 162 -25.03 -3.22 -18.00
CA ASP A 162 -25.52 -3.86 -16.78
C ASP A 162 -24.44 -4.10 -15.73
N GLY A 163 -23.17 -3.78 -16.01
CA GLY A 163 -22.03 -4.01 -15.12
C GLY A 163 -21.66 -5.48 -14.93
N SER A 164 -22.17 -6.38 -15.79
CA SER A 164 -21.97 -7.83 -15.66
C SER A 164 -20.52 -8.29 -15.76
N ASP A 165 -19.66 -7.48 -16.40
CA ASP A 165 -18.22 -7.71 -16.52
C ASP A 165 -17.40 -7.09 -15.36
N LEU A 166 -18.04 -6.49 -14.36
CA LEU A 166 -17.41 -5.82 -13.23
C LEU A 166 -17.60 -6.59 -11.91
N PHE A 167 -16.57 -6.55 -11.08
CA PHE A 167 -16.54 -7.10 -9.73
C PHE A 167 -15.91 -6.08 -8.78
N VAL A 168 -16.52 -5.90 -7.61
CA VAL A 168 -15.95 -5.09 -6.52
C VAL A 168 -15.24 -6.03 -5.56
N VAL A 169 -13.99 -5.69 -5.22
CA VAL A 169 -13.18 -6.51 -4.32
C VAL A 169 -12.80 -5.70 -3.09
N PHE A 170 -13.29 -6.15 -1.94
CA PHE A 170 -12.82 -5.70 -0.64
C PHE A 170 -11.59 -6.50 -0.24
N ILE A 171 -10.56 -5.81 0.25
CA ILE A 171 -9.32 -6.41 0.72
C ILE A 171 -9.14 -6.03 2.18
N SER A 172 -9.20 -7.01 3.07
CA SER A 172 -8.91 -6.82 4.50
C SER A 172 -8.56 -8.16 5.14
N ASN A 173 -8.57 -8.24 6.48
CA ASN A 173 -8.39 -9.45 7.26
C ASN A 173 -9.01 -9.30 8.65
N GLU A 174 -8.92 -10.35 9.47
CA GLU A 174 -9.48 -10.38 10.83
C GLU A 174 -8.88 -9.31 11.77
N ASN A 175 -7.72 -8.75 11.43
CA ASN A 175 -7.03 -7.74 12.23
C ASN A 175 -7.20 -6.31 11.69
N ASN A 176 -7.89 -6.13 10.56
CA ASN A 176 -7.97 -4.87 9.82
C ASN A 176 -6.58 -4.25 9.60
N GLN A 177 -5.63 -5.07 9.12
CA GLN A 177 -4.25 -4.64 8.85
C GLN A 177 -3.70 -5.41 7.65
N ILE A 178 -3.77 -4.82 6.46
CA ILE A 178 -3.31 -5.42 5.22
C ILE A 178 -2.28 -4.56 4.49
N PRO A 179 -1.11 -5.10 4.12
CA PRO A 179 -0.11 -4.36 3.35
C PRO A 179 -0.44 -4.39 1.86
N LEU A 180 -0.39 -3.22 1.21
CA LEU A 180 -0.40 -3.08 -0.24
C LEU A 180 0.75 -2.18 -0.69
N TRP A 181 1.42 -2.57 -1.77
CA TRP A 181 2.49 -1.81 -2.39
C TRP A 181 1.98 -0.97 -3.57
N HIS A 182 2.83 -0.07 -4.06
CA HIS A 182 2.52 0.84 -5.16
C HIS A 182 1.27 1.68 -4.90
N GLN A 183 1.08 2.21 -3.69
CA GLN A 183 -0.07 3.05 -3.34
C GLN A 183 0.33 4.55 -3.31
N LYS A 184 -0.53 5.41 -3.85
CA LYS A 184 -0.35 6.87 -4.00
C LYS A 184 -0.19 7.59 -2.66
N SER A 185 -0.88 7.10 -1.62
CA SER A 185 -0.85 7.67 -0.27
C SER A 185 0.48 7.42 0.46
N SER A 186 1.34 6.53 -0.04
CA SER A 186 2.65 6.28 0.53
C SER A 186 3.70 7.24 -0.01
N ALA A 187 4.48 7.84 0.89
CA ALA A 187 5.70 8.56 0.54
C ALA A 187 6.89 7.62 0.25
N ARG A 188 6.74 6.30 0.45
CA ARG A 188 7.80 5.32 0.21
C ARG A 188 7.98 5.06 -1.28
N ALA A 189 9.22 4.74 -1.69
CA ALA A 189 9.52 4.45 -3.09
C ALA A 189 8.84 3.16 -3.59
N ASP A 190 8.58 2.21 -2.69
CA ASP A 190 7.87 0.97 -2.97
C ASP A 190 6.33 1.12 -2.83
N GLY A 191 5.86 2.31 -2.43
CA GLY A 191 4.45 2.59 -2.28
C GLY A 191 3.74 1.79 -1.18
N LEU A 192 4.45 1.23 -0.18
CA LEU A 192 3.82 0.41 0.86
C LEU A 192 2.90 1.23 1.77
N VAL A 193 1.66 0.76 1.95
CA VAL A 193 0.66 1.25 2.90
C VAL A 193 0.10 0.07 3.68
N LEU A 194 -0.13 0.27 4.98
CA LEU A 194 -0.87 -0.66 5.82
C LEU A 194 -2.30 -0.14 5.95
N TRP A 195 -3.23 -0.76 5.22
CA TRP A 195 -4.64 -0.39 5.21
C TRP A 195 -5.41 -1.17 6.28
N ASP A 196 -6.46 -0.56 6.80
CA ASP A 196 -7.50 -1.28 7.55
C ASP A 196 -8.37 -2.11 6.61
N TYR A 197 -8.79 -1.51 5.50
CA TYR A 197 -9.34 -2.19 4.35
C TYR A 197 -9.05 -1.36 3.09
N HIS A 198 -9.12 -2.00 1.92
CA HIS A 198 -9.03 -1.30 0.63
C HIS A 198 -10.00 -1.88 -0.38
N LEU A 199 -10.52 -1.06 -1.29
CA LEU A 199 -11.39 -1.52 -2.37
C LEU A 199 -10.77 -1.27 -3.75
N ILE A 200 -10.95 -2.26 -4.62
CA ILE A 200 -10.61 -2.18 -6.04
C ILE A 200 -11.77 -2.69 -6.88
N CYS A 201 -11.84 -2.26 -8.14
CA CYS A 201 -12.74 -2.85 -9.13
C CYS A 201 -11.95 -3.77 -10.08
N ILE A 202 -12.50 -4.95 -10.37
CA ILE A 202 -11.98 -5.87 -11.39
C ILE A 202 -12.93 -5.88 -12.57
N GLN A 203 -12.39 -5.71 -13.77
CA GLN A 203 -13.11 -5.87 -15.02
C GLN A 203 -12.63 -7.13 -15.73
N ARG A 204 -13.57 -8.03 -16.07
CA ARG A 204 -13.29 -9.26 -16.81
C ARG A 204 -14.02 -9.25 -18.14
N LYS A 205 -13.31 -8.95 -19.22
CA LYS A 205 -13.87 -9.01 -20.58
C LYS A 205 -13.63 -10.39 -21.17
N LYS A 206 -14.70 -11.19 -21.19
CA LYS A 206 -14.67 -12.59 -21.69
C LYS A 206 -14.20 -12.67 -23.15
N GLU A 207 -14.72 -11.81 -24.02
CA GLU A 207 -14.40 -11.81 -25.46
C GLU A 207 -12.93 -11.47 -25.75
N GLU A 208 -12.33 -10.61 -24.92
CA GLU A 208 -10.94 -10.19 -25.05
C GLU A 208 -9.97 -11.09 -24.26
N ASN A 209 -10.52 -12.00 -23.42
CA ASN A 209 -9.77 -12.78 -22.43
C ASN A 209 -8.85 -11.91 -21.56
N THR A 210 -9.34 -10.74 -21.15
CA THR A 210 -8.59 -9.78 -20.32
C THR A 210 -9.22 -9.65 -18.94
N VAL A 211 -8.34 -9.55 -17.93
CA VAL A 211 -8.72 -9.21 -16.56
C VAL A 211 -7.92 -8.01 -16.10
N GLN A 212 -8.62 -6.93 -15.80
CA GLN A 212 -8.07 -5.62 -15.48
C GLN A 212 -8.47 -5.19 -14.07
N VAL A 213 -7.56 -4.54 -13.37
CA VAL A 213 -7.74 -3.98 -12.03
C VAL A 213 -7.78 -2.46 -12.15
N TRP A 214 -8.84 -1.90 -11.61
CA TRP A 214 -9.01 -0.46 -11.45
C TRP A 214 -8.87 -0.12 -9.96
N ASP A 215 -7.68 0.34 -9.60
CA ASP A 215 -7.35 0.87 -8.27
C ASP A 215 -6.99 2.35 -8.40
N LEU A 216 -7.89 3.22 -7.95
CA LEU A 216 -7.69 4.67 -8.03
C LEU A 216 -6.60 5.17 -7.07
N ASP A 217 -6.20 4.36 -6.10
CA ASP A 217 -5.13 4.66 -5.14
C ASP A 217 -3.79 4.02 -5.53
N SER A 218 -3.69 3.33 -6.68
CA SER A 218 -2.44 2.73 -7.16
C SER A 218 -1.56 3.68 -7.98
N ASN A 219 -0.23 3.53 -7.85
CA ASN A 219 0.79 4.10 -8.74
C ASN A 219 1.03 3.23 -9.99
N LEU A 220 0.41 2.05 -10.07
CA LEU A 220 0.44 1.22 -11.28
C LEU A 220 -0.44 1.82 -12.39
N PRO A 221 -0.34 1.36 -13.65
CA PRO A 221 -1.23 1.81 -14.72
C PRO A 221 -2.71 1.68 -14.34
N LEU A 222 -3.55 2.58 -14.84
CA LEU A 222 -4.99 2.55 -14.60
C LEU A 222 -5.73 2.42 -15.94
N PRO A 223 -6.37 1.26 -16.23
CA PRO A 223 -6.34 0.02 -15.45
C PRO A 223 -5.00 -0.74 -15.54
N SER A 224 -4.75 -1.60 -14.55
CA SER A 224 -3.60 -2.52 -14.50
C SER A 224 -4.01 -3.93 -14.92
N PRO A 225 -3.21 -4.68 -15.69
CA PRO A 225 -3.44 -6.12 -15.85
C PRO A 225 -3.42 -6.85 -14.49
N LEU A 226 -4.34 -7.80 -14.26
CA LEU A 226 -4.48 -8.51 -12.98
C LEU A 226 -3.14 -9.10 -12.50
N LYS A 227 -2.44 -9.81 -13.37
CA LYS A 227 -1.14 -10.43 -13.05
C LYS A 227 -0.09 -9.39 -12.60
N GLN A 228 -0.06 -8.22 -13.24
CA GLN A 228 0.83 -7.13 -12.84
C GLN A 228 0.46 -6.62 -11.45
N TYR A 229 -0.82 -6.32 -11.22
CA TYR A 229 -1.30 -5.86 -9.91
C TYR A 229 -1.02 -6.87 -8.79
N VAL A 230 -1.25 -8.16 -9.03
CA VAL A 230 -0.95 -9.23 -8.06
C VAL A 230 0.54 -9.29 -7.74
N SER A 231 1.40 -9.26 -8.75
CA SER A 231 2.85 -9.38 -8.55
C SER A 231 3.53 -8.14 -7.96
N GLU A 232 3.00 -6.94 -8.22
CA GLU A 232 3.60 -5.66 -7.81
C GLU A 232 2.91 -5.00 -6.61
N ALA A 233 1.57 -4.97 -6.56
CA ALA A 233 0.82 -4.34 -5.46
C ALA A 233 0.51 -5.33 -4.33
N ILE A 234 0.06 -6.54 -4.65
CA ILE A 234 -0.21 -7.58 -3.63
C ILE A 234 1.10 -8.27 -3.22
N ARG A 235 1.97 -8.62 -4.16
CA ARG A 235 3.28 -9.25 -3.90
C ARG A 235 3.19 -10.50 -3.00
N PRO A 236 2.47 -11.56 -3.39
CA PRO A 236 2.35 -12.78 -2.58
C PRO A 236 3.68 -13.52 -2.36
N SER A 237 4.71 -13.23 -3.17
CA SER A 237 6.07 -13.72 -2.95
C SER A 237 6.76 -13.12 -1.72
N PHE A 238 6.25 -12.02 -1.17
CA PHE A 238 6.71 -11.45 0.08
C PHE A 238 6.03 -12.16 1.25
N GLN A 239 6.79 -12.90 2.05
CA GLN A 239 6.24 -13.69 3.14
C GLN A 239 5.75 -12.78 4.27
N LEU A 240 4.43 -12.71 4.43
CA LEU A 240 3.77 -11.97 5.50
C LEU A 240 3.61 -12.83 6.76
N TYR A 241 3.68 -12.18 7.92
CA TYR A 241 3.18 -12.77 9.16
C TYR A 241 1.68 -13.05 9.03
N SER A 242 1.17 -14.11 9.68
CA SER A 242 -0.23 -14.55 9.57
C SER A 242 -1.23 -13.43 9.82
N GLY A 243 -0.94 -12.54 10.78
CA GLY A 243 -1.79 -11.40 11.11
C GLY A 243 -1.91 -10.31 10.03
N TYR A 244 -1.09 -10.36 8.97
CA TYR A 244 -1.14 -9.44 7.83
C TYR A 244 -1.61 -10.11 6.54
N GLN A 245 -1.91 -11.41 6.55
CA GLN A 245 -2.39 -12.10 5.36
C GLN A 245 -3.70 -11.49 4.89
N ARG A 246 -3.81 -11.32 3.57
CA ARG A 246 -4.97 -10.68 2.94
C ARG A 246 -6.04 -11.70 2.60
N LEU A 247 -7.27 -11.30 2.80
CA LEU A 247 -8.46 -11.95 2.29
C LEU A 247 -9.16 -11.00 1.33
N PHE A 248 -9.83 -11.58 0.34
CA PHE A 248 -10.45 -10.85 -0.76
C PHE A 248 -11.93 -11.24 -0.82
N ARG A 249 -12.83 -10.30 -0.53
CA ARG A 249 -14.27 -10.50 -0.73
C ARG A 249 -14.64 -9.95 -2.09
N VAL A 250 -15.00 -10.84 -3.01
CA VAL A 250 -15.36 -10.53 -4.39
C VAL A 250 -16.87 -10.50 -4.50
N VAL A 251 -17.42 -9.34 -4.84
CA VAL A 251 -18.86 -9.09 -5.01
C VAL A 251 -19.12 -8.69 -6.45
N HIS A 252 -20.17 -9.25 -7.07
CA HIS A 252 -20.55 -8.85 -8.43
C HIS A 252 -21.03 -7.39 -8.41
N ALA A 253 -20.56 -6.56 -9.35
CA ALA A 253 -20.82 -5.13 -9.29
C ALA A 253 -22.31 -4.74 -9.31
N PRO A 254 -23.20 -5.39 -10.09
CA PRO A 254 -24.64 -5.10 -10.06
C PRO A 254 -25.24 -5.31 -8.67
N VAL A 255 -24.88 -6.41 -8.00
CA VAL A 255 -25.30 -6.70 -6.62
C VAL A 255 -24.76 -5.66 -5.65
N PHE A 256 -23.48 -5.30 -5.77
CA PHE A 256 -22.87 -4.26 -4.95
C PHE A 256 -23.58 -2.90 -5.13
N LEU A 257 -23.87 -2.50 -6.37
CA LEU A 257 -24.48 -1.21 -6.67
C LEU A 257 -25.92 -1.09 -6.13
N CYS A 258 -26.66 -2.20 -6.05
CA CYS A 258 -28.01 -2.26 -5.48
C CYS A 258 -28.01 -2.29 -3.94
N HIS A 259 -27.05 -3.00 -3.33
CA HIS A 259 -27.11 -3.32 -1.89
C HIS A 259 -26.15 -2.53 -1.00
N PHE A 260 -25.13 -1.88 -1.55
CA PHE A 260 -24.16 -1.16 -0.74
C PHE A 260 -24.73 0.15 -0.18
N ALA A 261 -24.45 0.41 1.09
CA ALA A 261 -24.80 1.65 1.76
C ALA A 261 -23.69 2.11 2.72
N SER A 262 -23.43 3.42 2.73
CA SER A 262 -22.48 4.06 3.65
C SER A 262 -22.99 5.46 3.99
N ASP A 263 -23.25 5.69 5.28
CA ASP A 263 -23.54 7.02 5.83
C ASP A 263 -22.27 7.75 6.30
N ARG A 264 -21.09 7.18 5.97
CA ARG A 264 -19.76 7.71 6.28
C ARG A 264 -19.45 7.83 7.77
N ARG A 265 -20.24 7.20 8.66
CA ARG A 265 -20.03 7.30 10.12
C ARG A 265 -18.64 6.86 10.58
N HIS A 266 -18.03 5.92 9.85
CA HIS A 266 -16.72 5.37 10.18
C HIS A 266 -15.57 6.38 9.97
N MET A 267 -15.82 7.46 9.21
CA MET A 267 -14.86 8.54 8.96
C MET A 267 -15.04 9.72 9.91
N LYS A 268 -15.84 9.57 10.96
CA LYS A 268 -15.97 10.54 12.05
C LYS A 268 -15.26 10.02 13.30
N ASP A 269 -14.56 10.92 13.99
CA ASP A 269 -14.03 10.63 15.31
C ASP A 269 -15.12 10.64 16.39
N SER A 270 -14.72 10.40 17.65
CA SER A 270 -15.63 10.38 18.80
C SER A 270 -16.38 11.70 19.03
N ASP A 271 -15.83 12.82 18.55
CA ASP A 271 -16.41 14.15 18.70
C ASP A 271 -17.32 14.50 17.49
N GLY A 272 -17.45 13.59 16.53
CA GLY A 272 -18.23 13.78 15.31
C GLY A 272 -17.50 14.58 14.23
N THR A 273 -16.21 14.86 14.40
CA THR A 273 -15.38 15.57 13.42
C THR A 273 -14.86 14.61 12.37
N TRP A 274 -14.79 15.08 11.12
CA TRP A 274 -14.30 14.28 10.00
C TRP A 274 -12.78 14.00 10.12
N ILE A 275 -12.42 12.73 10.10
CA ILE A 275 -11.03 12.26 10.03
C ILE A 275 -10.43 12.60 8.66
N ALA A 276 -11.24 12.44 7.60
CA ALA A 276 -10.97 12.93 6.25
C ALA A 276 -12.23 13.56 5.65
N GLN A 277 -12.07 14.61 4.85
CA GLN A 277 -13.20 15.32 4.27
C GLN A 277 -14.00 14.39 3.35
N PRO A 278 -15.33 14.29 3.52
CA PRO A 278 -16.16 13.40 2.72
C PRO A 278 -16.34 13.92 1.28
N PRO A 279 -16.75 13.04 0.35
CA PRO A 279 -17.19 13.47 -0.96
C PRO A 279 -18.33 14.49 -0.87
N PRO A 280 -18.44 15.43 -1.84
CA PRO A 280 -19.42 16.53 -1.77
C PRO A 280 -20.86 16.11 -2.09
N TYR A 281 -21.07 14.90 -2.61
CA TYR A 281 -22.39 14.34 -2.89
C TYR A 281 -22.98 13.64 -1.66
N GLU A 282 -24.29 13.43 -1.67
CA GLU A 282 -25.02 12.75 -0.59
C GLU A 282 -24.52 11.32 -0.33
N PRO A 283 -24.57 10.81 0.91
CA PRO A 283 -24.17 9.45 1.21
C PRO A 283 -24.92 8.40 0.38
N ILE A 284 -24.28 7.26 0.13
CA ILE A 284 -24.85 6.17 -0.66
C ILE A 284 -25.87 5.41 0.18
N VAL A 285 -27.08 5.28 -0.33
CA VAL A 285 -28.19 4.52 0.25
C VAL A 285 -28.50 3.35 -0.67
N ALA A 286 -28.70 2.17 -0.09
CA ALA A 286 -29.05 0.96 -0.84
C ALA A 286 -30.49 1.05 -1.36
N GLU A 287 -30.83 0.24 -2.36
CA GLU A 287 -32.17 0.22 -2.96
C GLU A 287 -33.28 -0.19 -1.98
N ASP A 288 -32.94 -1.01 -0.98
CA ASP A 288 -33.85 -1.42 0.10
C ASP A 288 -34.02 -0.36 1.20
N GLY A 289 -33.33 0.79 1.08
CA GLY A 289 -33.36 1.89 2.02
C GLY A 289 -32.36 1.79 3.18
N ASP A 290 -31.49 0.77 3.20
CA ASP A 290 -30.40 0.71 4.15
C ASP A 290 -29.42 1.88 3.92
N VAL A 291 -28.93 2.44 5.03
CA VAL A 291 -28.04 3.60 5.05
C VAL A 291 -26.62 3.24 5.48
N HIS A 292 -26.39 2.03 6.03
CA HIS A 292 -25.06 1.62 6.48
C HIS A 292 -24.91 0.10 6.57
N ASN A 293 -24.06 -0.45 5.69
CA ASN A 293 -23.66 -1.85 5.75
C ASN A 293 -22.20 -2.13 5.38
N LEU A 294 -21.36 -1.08 5.26
CA LEU A 294 -19.92 -1.23 5.00
C LEU A 294 -19.25 -2.27 5.93
N ASN A 295 -19.61 -2.27 7.21
CA ASN A 295 -19.06 -3.20 8.20
C ASN A 295 -19.30 -4.67 7.85
N GLU A 296 -20.37 -5.00 7.15
CA GLU A 296 -20.65 -6.37 6.70
C GLU A 296 -19.61 -6.79 5.64
N TYR A 297 -19.28 -5.90 4.71
CA TYR A 297 -18.35 -6.18 3.63
C TYR A 297 -16.89 -6.29 4.10
N ILE A 298 -16.47 -5.44 5.05
CA ILE A 298 -15.10 -5.44 5.58
C ILE A 298 -14.89 -6.41 6.74
N LYS A 299 -15.95 -7.07 7.23
CA LYS A 299 -15.80 -8.15 8.22
C LYS A 299 -15.36 -9.41 7.49
N PHE A 300 -14.15 -9.86 7.81
CA PHE A 300 -13.60 -11.11 7.31
C PHE A 300 -13.55 -12.17 8.40
N SER A 301 -13.82 -13.41 8.01
CA SER A 301 -13.48 -14.59 8.80
C SER A 301 -12.83 -15.63 7.90
N THR A 302 -11.77 -16.26 8.39
CA THR A 302 -11.12 -17.39 7.71
C THR A 302 -12.05 -18.59 7.49
N ALA A 303 -13.15 -18.68 8.24
CA ALA A 303 -14.19 -19.70 8.08
C ALA A 303 -15.10 -19.46 6.86
N GLU A 304 -15.16 -18.23 6.33
CA GLU A 304 -15.97 -17.86 5.16
C GLU A 304 -15.23 -18.08 3.83
N VAL A 305 -13.96 -18.49 3.89
CA VAL A 305 -13.15 -18.70 2.69
C VAL A 305 -13.72 -19.84 1.87
N LEU A 306 -13.90 -19.60 0.57
CA LEU A 306 -14.27 -20.63 -0.39
C LEU A 306 -13.27 -21.79 -0.41
N ASN A 307 -13.79 -22.99 -0.18
CA ASN A 307 -13.08 -24.23 -0.43
C ASN A 307 -13.09 -24.52 -1.94
N VAL A 308 -12.05 -24.08 -2.65
CA VAL A 308 -11.86 -24.40 -4.07
C VAL A 308 -11.29 -25.82 -4.15
N GLU A 309 -12.16 -26.82 -4.08
CA GLU A 309 -11.77 -28.25 -4.21
C GLU A 309 -11.84 -28.76 -5.66
N ASN A 310 -12.40 -28.00 -6.62
CA ASN A 310 -12.56 -28.40 -8.03
C ASN A 310 -12.04 -27.35 -9.04
N ASP A 311 -11.81 -27.77 -10.29
CA ASP A 311 -11.29 -26.96 -11.41
C ASP A 311 -12.20 -25.79 -11.83
N THR A 312 -13.45 -25.74 -11.35
CA THR A 312 -14.42 -24.67 -11.63
C THR A 312 -14.93 -24.07 -10.33
N VAL A 313 -15.06 -22.74 -10.28
CA VAL A 313 -15.64 -22.03 -9.15
C VAL A 313 -17.14 -21.91 -9.38
N ASP A 314 -17.91 -22.80 -8.76
CA ASP A 314 -19.37 -22.69 -8.67
C ASP A 314 -19.69 -21.67 -7.56
N CYS A 315 -19.91 -20.42 -7.94
CA CYS A 315 -20.23 -19.34 -7.02
C CYS A 315 -21.48 -18.60 -7.49
N ASP A 316 -22.44 -18.47 -6.58
CA ASP A 316 -23.64 -17.67 -6.82
C ASP A 316 -23.28 -16.19 -6.71
N PHE A 317 -23.23 -15.51 -7.85
CA PHE A 317 -22.95 -14.08 -7.92
C PHE A 317 -24.14 -13.20 -7.56
N SER A 318 -25.31 -13.77 -7.28
CA SER A 318 -26.47 -13.03 -6.79
C SER A 318 -26.41 -12.75 -5.27
N GLU A 319 -25.48 -13.40 -4.56
CA GLU A 319 -25.31 -13.23 -3.12
C GLU A 319 -24.78 -11.85 -2.75
N LYS A 320 -25.49 -11.14 -1.86
CA LYS A 320 -25.17 -9.77 -1.39
C LYS A 320 -23.71 -9.62 -0.95
N MET A 321 -23.20 -10.63 -0.24
CA MET A 321 -21.88 -10.63 0.38
C MET A 321 -20.78 -11.19 -0.54
N GLY A 322 -21.16 -11.65 -1.73
CA GLY A 322 -20.26 -12.30 -2.67
C GLY A 322 -19.51 -13.48 -2.04
N VAL A 323 -18.25 -13.64 -2.42
CA VAL A 323 -17.42 -14.76 -1.98
C VAL A 323 -16.08 -14.31 -1.43
N VAL A 324 -15.55 -15.03 -0.44
CA VAL A 324 -14.24 -14.73 0.15
C VAL A 324 -13.19 -15.72 -0.37
N VAL A 325 -12.07 -15.21 -0.86
CA VAL A 325 -10.94 -16.02 -1.34
C VAL A 325 -9.65 -15.64 -0.64
N ARG A 326 -8.73 -16.60 -0.55
CA ARG A 326 -7.37 -16.37 -0.05
C ARG A 326 -6.48 -15.79 -1.14
N GLU A 327 -5.42 -15.14 -0.71
CA GLU A 327 -4.38 -14.59 -1.60
C GLU A 327 -3.86 -15.56 -2.66
N GLY A 328 -3.56 -16.81 -2.28
CA GLY A 328 -3.07 -17.82 -3.22
C GLY A 328 -4.11 -18.27 -4.27
N GLN A 329 -5.38 -17.94 -4.08
CA GLN A 329 -6.47 -18.26 -5.01
C GLN A 329 -6.90 -17.03 -5.84
N PHE A 330 -6.50 -15.82 -5.44
CA PHE A 330 -7.06 -14.57 -5.95
C PHE A 330 -6.84 -14.37 -7.46
N GLU A 331 -5.61 -14.58 -7.95
CA GLU A 331 -5.30 -14.44 -9.38
C GLU A 331 -6.06 -15.48 -10.22
N ASP A 332 -6.05 -16.73 -9.77
CA ASP A 332 -6.67 -17.85 -10.46
C ASP A 332 -8.20 -17.81 -10.42
N PHE A 333 -8.80 -17.21 -9.39
CA PHE A 333 -10.23 -17.10 -9.22
C PHE A 333 -10.90 -16.52 -10.46
N PHE A 334 -10.40 -15.37 -10.96
CA PHE A 334 -10.97 -14.70 -12.14
C PHE A 334 -10.73 -15.46 -13.45
N ASN A 335 -9.69 -16.29 -13.51
CA ASN A 335 -9.42 -17.15 -14.66
C ASN A 335 -10.37 -18.36 -14.69
N ARG A 336 -10.88 -18.80 -13.53
CA ARG A 336 -11.75 -19.99 -13.38
C ARG A 336 -13.24 -19.66 -13.32
N LEU A 337 -13.63 -18.39 -13.33
CA LEU A 337 -15.04 -18.02 -13.33
C LEU A 337 -15.74 -18.54 -14.59
N PRO A 338 -16.98 -19.06 -14.47
CA PRO A 338 -17.72 -19.58 -15.61
C PRO A 338 -17.90 -18.53 -16.73
N CYS A 339 -18.03 -19.04 -17.95
CA CYS A 339 -18.27 -18.26 -19.16
C CYS A 339 -19.66 -17.65 -19.19
#